data_AF-A0A653LWJ3-F1
#
_entry.id   AF-A0A653LWJ3-F1
#
_cell.length_a   1.000
_cell.length_b   1.000
_cell.length_c   1.000
_cell.angle_alpha   90.00
_cell.angle_beta   90.00
_cell.angle_gamma   90.00
#
_symmetry.space_group_name_H-M   'P 1'
#
loop_
_entity.id
_entity.type
_entity.pdbx_description
1 polymer ?
#
loop_
_entity_poly.entity_id
_entity_poly.type
_entity_poly.pdbx_seq_one_letter_code
_entity_poly.pdbx_strand_id
1 'polypeptide(L)'
;MEYSKEFKAALSQLSSVEKDRLIFRLLRKDEILSKKLYFELIDEETVDQKRDAMEELIKEKVEYASKYISNQKYFIVLIRKISAQITEHVKVTTDKFGDISLNLLLINEILESNEKLSRQRFNDVYKLYLYIINKIVKALALTKKLDEDYWMEIDEYLSVAHEKITANIYLEKLFINNGIDFNWLNIERIPDHFDLIIKDIKNQGFLK
;
A
#
# COMPACT_ATOMS: atom_id res chain seq x y z
N MET A 1 -14.87 -21.42 5.70
CA MET A 1 -15.60 -22.38 6.57
C MET A 1 -16.49 -21.56 7.47
N GLU A 2 -17.81 -21.66 7.35
CA GLU A 2 -18.72 -21.00 8.28
C GLU A 2 -18.85 -21.83 9.55
N TYR A 3 -18.75 -21.19 10.72
CA TYR A 3 -18.90 -21.85 12.01
C TYR A 3 -20.38 -21.97 12.37
N SER A 4 -20.82 -23.17 12.74
CA SER A 4 -22.21 -23.41 13.16
C SER A 4 -22.55 -22.63 14.44
N LYS A 5 -23.84 -22.36 14.66
CA LYS A 5 -24.31 -21.65 15.85
C LYS A 5 -23.97 -22.41 17.13
N GLU A 6 -24.08 -23.74 17.07
CA GLU A 6 -23.77 -24.67 18.16
C GLU A 6 -22.29 -24.61 18.53
N PHE A 7 -21.39 -24.54 17.53
CA PHE A 7 -19.95 -24.42 17.78
C PHE A 7 -19.59 -23.10 18.46
N LYS A 8 -20.18 -21.98 18.02
CA LYS A 8 -19.98 -20.67 18.67
C LYS A 8 -20.49 -20.68 20.11
N ALA A 9 -21.67 -21.27 20.35
CA ALA A 9 -22.24 -21.40 21.69
C ALA A 9 -21.33 -22.24 22.62
N ALA A 10 -20.80 -23.36 22.13
CA ALA A 10 -19.86 -24.19 22.88
C ALA A 10 -18.56 -23.44 23.23
N LEU A 11 -18.00 -22.66 22.30
CA LEU A 11 -16.83 -21.80 22.57
C LEU A 11 -17.13 -20.74 23.63
N SER A 12 -18.32 -20.14 23.60
CA SER A 12 -18.74 -19.15 24.61
C SER A 12 -18.87 -19.72 26.01
N GLN A 13 -19.19 -21.02 26.13
CA GLN A 13 -19.32 -21.72 27.43
C GLN A 13 -17.97 -22.11 28.06
N LEU A 14 -16.84 -22.00 27.34
CA LEU A 14 -15.52 -22.24 27.92
C LEU A 14 -15.25 -21.30 29.10
N SER A 15 -14.60 -21.82 30.14
CA SER A 15 -14.14 -21.03 31.29
C SER A 15 -13.10 -19.99 30.86
N SER A 16 -12.86 -18.97 31.71
CA SER A 16 -11.84 -17.94 31.41
C SER A 16 -10.47 -18.56 31.15
N VAL A 17 -10.05 -19.52 32.00
CA VAL A 17 -8.74 -20.17 31.90
C VAL A 17 -8.60 -20.97 30.59
N GLU A 18 -9.67 -21.63 30.15
CA GLU A 18 -9.66 -22.37 28.87
C GLU A 18 -9.58 -21.42 27.68
N LYS A 19 -10.30 -20.29 27.74
CA LYS A 19 -10.24 -19.25 26.72
C LYS A 19 -8.84 -18.65 26.64
N ASP A 20 -8.21 -18.31 27.76
CA ASP A 20 -6.86 -17.73 27.76
C ASP A 20 -5.83 -18.71 27.17
N ARG A 21 -5.87 -19.98 27.58
CA ARG A 21 -5.00 -21.03 27.03
C ARG A 21 -5.21 -21.23 25.52
N LEU A 22 -6.46 -21.13 25.04
CA LEU A 22 -6.77 -21.23 23.63
C LEU A 22 -6.27 -19.99 22.87
N ILE A 23 -6.52 -18.79 23.38
CA ILE A 23 -6.07 -17.52 22.81
C ILE A 23 -4.55 -17.53 22.66
N PHE A 24 -3.78 -17.81 23.72
CA PHE A 24 -2.32 -17.86 23.62
C PHE A 24 -1.80 -18.87 22.60
N ARG A 25 -2.53 -19.98 22.39
CA ARG A 25 -2.17 -20.96 21.34
C ARG A 25 -2.48 -20.44 19.95
N LEU A 26 -3.57 -19.70 19.78
CA LEU A 26 -3.95 -19.08 18.50
C LEU A 26 -3.01 -17.93 18.14
N LEU A 27 -2.65 -17.07 19.09
CA LEU A 27 -1.72 -15.96 18.88
C LEU A 27 -0.32 -16.44 18.46
N ARG A 28 0.14 -17.58 18.96
CA ARG A 28 1.40 -18.19 18.48
C ARG A 28 1.36 -18.65 17.02
N LYS A 29 0.17 -18.88 16.46
CA LYS A 29 -0.02 -19.31 15.08
C LYS A 29 -0.28 -18.15 14.13
N ASP A 30 -0.81 -17.04 14.64
CA ASP A 30 -1.16 -15.86 13.87
C ASP A 30 -0.37 -14.65 14.39
N GLU A 31 0.78 -14.41 13.77
CA GLU A 31 1.69 -13.33 14.13
C GLU A 31 1.04 -11.95 13.95
N ILE A 32 0.23 -11.76 12.91
CA ILE A 32 -0.45 -10.48 12.65
C ILE A 32 -1.47 -10.20 13.73
N LEU A 33 -2.28 -11.20 14.10
CA LEU A 33 -3.24 -11.05 15.19
C LEU A 33 -2.54 -10.77 16.52
N SER A 34 -1.40 -11.42 16.77
CA SER A 34 -0.59 -11.17 17.97
C SER A 34 -0.07 -9.74 18.02
N LYS A 35 0.49 -9.22 16.91
CA LYS A 35 0.98 -7.84 16.81
C LYS A 35 -0.14 -6.82 16.95
N LYS A 36 -1.29 -7.09 16.31
CA LYS A 36 -2.49 -6.25 16.42
C LYS A 36 -2.99 -6.16 17.86
N LEU A 37 -3.16 -7.28 18.57
CA LEU A 37 -3.59 -7.24 19.97
C LEU A 37 -2.55 -6.59 20.87
N TYR A 38 -1.25 -6.77 20.59
CA TYR A 38 -0.21 -6.04 21.31
C TYR A 38 -0.37 -4.53 21.13
N PHE A 39 -0.58 -4.08 19.88
CA PHE A 39 -0.84 -2.68 19.58
C PHE A 39 -2.09 -2.15 20.30
N GLU A 40 -3.20 -2.88 20.25
CA GLU A 40 -4.47 -2.45 20.86
C GLU A 40 -4.49 -2.47 22.39
N LEU A 41 -3.71 -3.34 23.03
CA LEU A 41 -3.81 -3.61 24.48
C LEU A 41 -2.63 -3.10 25.30
N ILE A 42 -1.46 -2.91 24.69
CA ILE A 42 -0.20 -2.68 25.42
C ILE A 42 0.56 -1.48 24.88
N ASP A 43 0.59 -1.28 23.56
CA ASP A 43 1.40 -0.25 22.93
C ASP A 43 0.94 1.16 23.35
N GLU A 44 1.90 2.00 23.71
CA GLU A 44 1.64 3.38 24.16
C GLU A 44 1.61 4.35 22.98
N GLU A 45 2.12 3.93 21.81
CA GLU A 45 2.15 4.75 20.61
C GLU A 45 0.79 4.77 19.90
N THR A 46 0.40 5.94 19.41
CA THR A 46 -0.80 6.09 18.59
C THR A 46 -0.59 5.56 17.17
N VAL A 47 -1.69 5.40 16.43
CA VAL A 47 -1.65 5.04 15.00
C VAL A 47 -0.80 6.05 14.21
N ASP A 48 -0.94 7.34 14.52
CA ASP A 48 -0.22 8.41 13.82
C ASP A 48 1.28 8.34 14.13
N GLN A 49 1.69 8.13 15.39
CA GLN A 49 3.11 7.97 15.75
C GLN A 49 3.76 6.77 15.06
N LYS A 50 3.05 5.63 14.98
CA LYS A 50 3.50 4.47 14.21
C LYS A 50 3.60 4.79 12.71
N ARG A 51 2.70 5.61 12.17
CA ARG A 51 2.73 6.04 10.77
C ARG A 51 3.95 6.90 10.51
N ASP A 52 4.23 7.89 11.34
CA ASP A 52 5.42 8.75 11.22
C ASP A 52 6.71 7.92 11.24
N ALA A 53 6.80 6.95 12.14
CA ALA A 53 7.93 6.02 12.18
C ALA A 53 8.04 5.17 10.90
N MET A 54 6.91 4.77 10.31
CA MET A 54 6.87 4.04 9.04
C MET A 54 7.27 4.92 7.85
N GLU A 55 6.94 6.22 7.86
CA GLU A 55 7.37 7.17 6.83
C GLU A 55 8.90 7.28 6.79
N GLU A 56 9.53 7.48 7.95
CA GLU A 56 10.99 7.55 8.05
C GLU A 56 11.65 6.23 7.63
N LEU A 57 11.05 5.09 8.01
CA LEU A 57 11.52 3.77 7.59
C LEU A 57 11.44 3.58 6.06
N ILE A 58 10.38 4.10 5.42
CA ILE A 58 10.23 4.06 3.96
C ILE A 58 11.33 4.88 3.31
N LYS A 59 11.53 6.14 3.74
CA LYS A 59 12.56 7.03 3.20
C LYS A 59 13.95 6.39 3.28
N GLU A 60 14.34 5.92 4.47
CA GLU A 60 15.64 5.27 4.70
C GLU A 60 15.83 4.05 3.80
N LYS A 61 14.82 3.17 3.71
CA LYS A 61 14.94 1.91 2.95
C LYS A 61 14.88 2.12 1.46
N VAL A 62 14.11 3.09 0.98
CA VAL A 62 14.08 3.45 -0.44
C VAL A 62 15.40 4.10 -0.83
N GLU A 63 15.96 4.98 -0.01
CA GLU A 63 17.28 5.56 -0.24
C GLU A 63 18.34 4.45 -0.33
N TYR A 64 18.34 3.49 0.60
CA TYR A 64 19.23 2.33 0.53
C TYR A 64 18.99 1.51 -0.75
N ALA A 65 17.73 1.21 -1.09
CA ALA A 65 17.40 0.45 -2.29
C ALA A 65 17.86 1.17 -3.57
N SER A 66 17.82 2.51 -3.61
CA SER A 66 18.21 3.32 -4.78
C SER A 66 19.65 3.07 -5.24
N LYS A 67 20.53 2.63 -4.32
CA LYS A 67 21.91 2.22 -4.60
C LYS A 67 22.00 1.02 -5.54
N TYR A 68 20.91 0.27 -5.69
CA TYR A 68 20.82 -0.95 -6.50
C TYR A 68 19.94 -0.81 -7.73
N ILE A 69 19.58 0.41 -8.16
CA ILE A 69 18.72 0.65 -9.34
C ILE A 69 19.23 -0.06 -10.60
N SER A 70 20.55 -0.09 -10.82
CA SER A 70 21.16 -0.80 -11.95
C SER A 70 20.92 -2.31 -11.92
N ASN A 71 20.62 -2.89 -10.76
CA ASN A 71 20.16 -4.27 -10.61
C ASN A 71 18.65 -4.29 -10.34
N GLN A 72 17.86 -4.07 -11.39
CA GLN A 72 16.41 -3.93 -11.29
C GLN A 72 15.73 -5.12 -10.57
N LYS A 73 16.17 -6.35 -10.81
CA LYS A 73 15.58 -7.53 -10.15
C LYS A 73 15.71 -7.44 -8.64
N TYR A 74 16.89 -7.05 -8.16
CA TYR A 74 17.14 -6.87 -6.73
C TYR A 74 16.43 -5.62 -6.18
N PHE A 75 16.46 -4.51 -6.92
CA PHE A 75 15.76 -3.28 -6.55
C PHE A 75 14.26 -3.52 -6.31
N ILE A 76 13.56 -4.16 -7.25
CA ILE A 76 12.14 -4.49 -7.11
C ILE A 76 11.87 -5.40 -5.90
N VAL A 77 12.78 -6.34 -5.60
CA VAL A 77 12.65 -7.19 -4.41
C VAL A 77 12.71 -6.36 -3.13
N LEU A 78 13.64 -5.39 -3.05
CA LEU A 78 13.73 -4.48 -1.90
C LEU A 78 12.46 -3.63 -1.77
N ILE A 79 11.97 -3.04 -2.86
CA ILE A 79 10.73 -2.25 -2.86
C ILE A 79 9.51 -3.09 -2.41
N ARG A 80 9.42 -4.35 -2.83
CA ARG A 80 8.33 -5.25 -2.39
C ARG A 80 8.43 -5.60 -0.91
N LYS A 81 9.65 -5.72 -0.35
CA LYS A 81 9.84 -5.91 1.09
C LYS A 81 9.34 -4.70 1.87
N ILE A 82 9.62 -3.48 1.41
CA ILE A 82 9.12 -2.24 2.03
C ILE A 82 7.58 -2.22 1.96
N SER A 83 7.00 -2.54 0.81
CA SER A 83 5.54 -2.63 0.68
C SER A 83 4.89 -3.69 1.57
N ALA A 84 5.59 -4.80 1.86
CA ALA A 84 5.09 -5.80 2.79
C ALA A 84 5.04 -5.26 4.23
N GLN A 85 5.99 -4.42 4.61
CA GLN A 85 6.02 -3.75 5.92
C GLN A 85 4.90 -2.73 6.06
N ILE A 86 4.58 -1.96 5.00
CA ILE A 86 3.39 -1.10 4.97
C ILE A 86 2.12 -1.94 5.15
N THR A 87 2.03 -3.09 4.48
CA THR A 87 0.86 -3.98 4.60
C THR A 87 0.72 -4.53 6.02
N GLU A 88 1.84 -4.86 6.66
CA GLU A 88 1.87 -5.31 8.04
C GLU A 88 1.42 -4.20 8.99
N HIS A 89 1.97 -2.97 8.86
CA HIS A 89 1.53 -1.79 9.61
C HIS A 89 0.02 -1.64 9.56
N VAL A 90 -0.56 -1.54 8.36
CA VAL A 90 -2.01 -1.37 8.17
C VAL A 90 -2.81 -2.50 8.83
N LYS A 91 -2.34 -3.74 8.76
CA LYS A 91 -3.03 -4.87 9.38
C LYS A 91 -2.97 -4.84 10.91
N VAL A 92 -1.87 -4.34 11.46
CA VAL A 92 -1.65 -4.23 12.91
C VAL A 92 -2.39 -3.03 13.50
N THR A 93 -2.31 -1.87 12.85
CA THR A 93 -2.84 -0.60 13.37
C THR A 93 -4.24 -0.28 12.85
N THR A 94 -4.73 -1.00 11.84
CA THR A 94 -5.99 -0.71 11.12
C THR A 94 -6.04 0.67 10.46
N ASP A 95 -4.87 1.23 10.17
CA ASP A 95 -4.68 2.56 9.61
C ASP A 95 -5.10 2.66 8.14
N LYS A 96 -6.36 3.03 7.89
CA LYS A 96 -6.91 3.17 6.54
C LYS A 96 -6.27 4.33 5.76
N PHE A 97 -6.00 5.44 6.42
CA PHE A 97 -5.30 6.57 5.83
C PHE A 97 -3.88 6.15 5.43
N GLY A 98 -3.16 5.49 6.34
CA GLY A 98 -1.81 4.96 6.11
C GLY A 98 -1.70 3.95 4.96
N ASP A 99 -2.73 3.12 4.70
CA ASP A 99 -2.71 2.24 3.50
C ASP A 99 -2.63 3.05 2.20
N ILE A 100 -3.11 4.30 2.20
CA ILE A 100 -3.06 5.18 1.04
C ILE A 100 -1.79 6.03 1.08
N SER A 101 -1.62 6.84 2.13
CA SER A 101 -0.53 7.83 2.23
C SER A 101 0.85 7.17 2.20
N LEU A 102 1.09 6.09 2.95
CA LEU A 102 2.40 5.40 2.96
C LEU A 102 2.72 4.74 1.62
N ASN A 103 1.71 4.24 0.90
CA ASN A 103 1.92 3.68 -0.43
C ASN A 103 2.23 4.75 -1.48
N LEU A 104 1.57 5.91 -1.40
CA LEU A 104 1.88 7.06 -2.25
C LEU A 104 3.27 7.64 -1.91
N LEU A 105 3.62 7.75 -0.62
CA LEU A 105 4.96 8.11 -0.18
C LEU A 105 6.01 7.16 -0.75
N LEU A 106 5.83 5.84 -0.63
CA LEU A 106 6.73 4.85 -1.22
C LEU A 106 6.94 5.09 -2.73
N ILE A 107 5.88 5.41 -3.47
CA ILE A 107 5.98 5.72 -4.90
C ILE A 107 6.78 7.00 -5.11
N ASN A 108 6.47 8.06 -4.37
CA ASN A 108 7.14 9.34 -4.46
C ASN A 108 8.64 9.21 -4.16
N GLU A 109 9.03 8.45 -3.13
CA GLU A 109 10.42 8.18 -2.77
C GLU A 109 11.15 7.35 -3.85
N ILE A 110 10.49 6.36 -4.47
CA ILE A 110 11.09 5.61 -5.58
C ILE A 110 11.42 6.55 -6.74
N LEU A 111 10.51 7.47 -7.05
CA LEU A 111 10.61 8.37 -8.19
C LEU A 111 11.54 9.56 -7.96
N GLU A 112 12.04 9.79 -6.74
CA GLU A 112 13.19 10.69 -6.50
C GLU A 112 14.41 10.29 -7.35
N SER A 113 14.54 8.99 -7.66
CA SER A 113 15.61 8.48 -8.52
C SER A 113 15.29 8.53 -10.02
N ASN A 114 14.33 9.36 -10.46
CA ASN A 114 13.89 9.45 -11.85
C ASN A 114 15.04 9.67 -12.85
N GLU A 115 16.05 10.47 -12.49
CA GLU A 115 17.24 10.69 -13.33
C GLU A 115 18.00 9.38 -13.62
N LYS A 116 18.09 8.47 -12.64
CA LYS A 116 18.73 7.17 -12.79
C LYS A 116 17.82 6.16 -13.50
N LEU A 117 16.52 6.22 -13.21
CA LEU A 117 15.50 5.33 -13.78
C LEU A 117 15.27 5.59 -15.27
N SER A 118 15.26 6.86 -15.70
CA SER A 118 15.07 7.25 -17.10
C SER A 118 16.24 6.83 -18.01
N ARG A 119 17.44 6.67 -17.44
CA ARG A 119 18.63 6.14 -18.13
C ARG A 119 18.63 4.62 -18.30
N GLN A 120 17.77 3.90 -17.60
CA GLN A 120 17.66 2.45 -17.76
C GLN A 120 16.95 2.09 -19.07
N ARG A 121 17.21 0.89 -19.58
CA ARG A 121 16.45 0.37 -20.71
C ARG A 121 15.01 0.13 -20.28
N PHE A 122 14.05 0.44 -21.14
CA PHE A 122 12.62 0.31 -20.83
C PHE A 122 12.24 -1.09 -20.29
N ASN A 123 12.74 -2.16 -20.90
CA ASN A 123 12.48 -3.53 -20.42
C ASN A 123 12.95 -3.75 -18.97
N ASP A 124 14.03 -3.06 -18.58
CA ASP A 124 14.62 -3.10 -17.24
C ASP A 124 13.95 -2.09 -16.28
N VAL A 125 12.85 -1.44 -16.64
CA VAL A 125 12.04 -0.63 -15.70
C VAL A 125 10.55 -0.92 -15.82
N TYR A 126 10.12 -1.57 -16.90
CA TYR A 126 8.72 -1.90 -17.18
C TYR A 126 7.99 -2.53 -16.00
N LYS A 127 8.56 -3.57 -15.37
CA LYS A 127 7.94 -4.25 -14.22
C LYS A 127 7.80 -3.36 -12.98
N LEU A 128 8.74 -2.43 -12.77
CA LEU A 128 8.68 -1.47 -11.69
C LEU A 128 7.59 -0.44 -11.97
N TYR A 129 7.56 0.10 -13.19
CA TYR A 129 6.57 1.10 -13.59
C TYR A 129 5.15 0.55 -13.56
N LEU A 130 4.95 -0.68 -14.03
CA LEU A 130 3.65 -1.36 -13.92
C LEU A 130 3.24 -1.60 -12.46
N TYR A 131 4.20 -1.90 -11.59
CA TYR A 131 3.95 -2.02 -10.16
C TYR A 131 3.54 -0.68 -9.52
N ILE A 132 4.20 0.42 -9.91
CA ILE A 132 3.84 1.79 -9.49
C ILE A 132 2.43 2.14 -9.95
N ILE A 133 2.10 1.94 -11.23
CA ILE A 133 0.76 2.20 -11.78
C ILE A 133 -0.29 1.43 -11.00
N ASN A 134 -0.09 0.13 -10.77
CA ASN A 134 -1.03 -0.69 -10.02
C ASN A 134 -1.23 -0.21 -8.57
N LYS A 135 -0.17 0.30 -7.92
CA LYS A 135 -0.26 0.87 -6.58
C LYS A 135 -1.03 2.18 -6.56
N ILE A 136 -0.79 3.07 -7.52
CA ILE A 136 -1.54 4.32 -7.68
C ILE A 136 -3.02 4.01 -7.89
N VAL A 137 -3.34 3.11 -8.82
CA VAL A 137 -4.72 2.69 -9.07
C VAL A 137 -5.38 2.13 -7.80
N LYS A 138 -4.66 1.32 -7.01
CA LYS A 138 -5.18 0.85 -5.71
C LYS A 138 -5.43 2.03 -4.75
N ALA A 139 -4.49 2.97 -4.65
CA ALA A 139 -4.61 4.14 -3.77
C ALA A 139 -5.82 5.01 -4.15
N LEU A 140 -6.01 5.30 -5.44
CA LEU A 140 -7.16 6.05 -5.95
C LEU A 140 -8.50 5.37 -5.60
N ALA A 141 -8.58 4.05 -5.77
CA ALA A 141 -9.78 3.27 -5.43
C ALA A 141 -10.10 3.26 -3.92
N LEU A 142 -9.08 3.34 -3.07
CA LEU A 142 -9.24 3.40 -1.62
C LEU A 142 -9.57 4.82 -1.13
N THR A 143 -9.04 5.85 -1.81
CA THR A 143 -9.21 7.24 -1.38
C THR A 143 -10.67 7.67 -1.37
N LYS A 144 -11.47 7.26 -2.38
CA LYS A 144 -12.93 7.52 -2.39
C LYS A 144 -13.71 6.86 -1.26
N LYS A 145 -13.10 5.92 -0.52
CA LYS A 145 -13.71 5.22 0.63
C LYS A 145 -13.25 5.82 1.97
N LEU A 146 -12.35 6.80 1.92
CA LEU A 146 -11.85 7.53 3.06
C LEU A 146 -12.78 8.71 3.36
N ASP A 147 -12.74 9.18 4.60
CA ASP A 147 -13.42 10.40 5.01
C ASP A 147 -12.89 11.61 4.20
N GLU A 148 -13.78 12.56 3.90
CA GLU A 148 -13.46 13.75 3.10
C GLU A 148 -12.41 14.64 3.78
N ASP A 149 -12.37 14.63 5.12
CA ASP A 149 -11.40 15.40 5.91
C ASP A 149 -9.93 15.05 5.56
N TYR A 150 -9.69 13.82 5.09
CA TYR A 150 -8.35 13.36 4.70
C TYR A 150 -8.01 13.64 3.23
N TRP A 151 -8.95 14.10 2.41
CA TRP A 151 -8.73 14.22 0.98
C TRP A 151 -7.64 15.25 0.65
N MET A 152 -7.61 16.36 1.37
CA MET A 152 -6.60 17.40 1.17
C MET A 152 -5.18 16.85 1.31
N GLU A 153 -4.91 16.10 2.39
CA GLU A 153 -3.61 15.49 2.63
C GLU A 153 -3.24 14.47 1.54
N ILE A 154 -4.19 13.64 1.11
CA ILE A 154 -3.93 12.66 0.05
C ILE A 154 -3.66 13.35 -1.30
N ASP A 155 -4.36 14.45 -1.62
CA ASP A 155 -4.13 15.23 -2.83
C ASP A 155 -2.71 15.83 -2.88
N GLU A 156 -2.10 16.17 -1.74
CA GLU A 156 -0.68 16.58 -1.70
C GLU A 156 0.23 15.45 -2.20
N TYR A 157 0.05 14.23 -1.71
CA TYR A 157 0.82 13.08 -2.19
C TYR A 157 0.57 12.76 -3.66
N LEU A 158 -0.69 12.87 -4.12
CA LEU A 158 -1.07 12.65 -5.52
C LEU A 158 -0.48 13.71 -6.45
N SER A 159 -0.42 14.97 -6.03
CA SER A 159 0.19 16.05 -6.79
C SER A 159 1.68 15.81 -7.00
N VAL A 160 2.41 15.42 -5.95
CA VAL A 160 3.83 15.03 -6.06
C VAL A 160 4.01 13.82 -6.97
N ALA A 161 3.12 12.82 -6.86
CA ALA A 161 3.15 11.65 -7.73
C ALA A 161 2.93 12.04 -9.20
N HIS A 162 1.97 12.93 -9.47
CA HIS A 162 1.67 13.42 -10.81
C HIS A 162 2.87 14.13 -11.44
N GLU A 163 3.51 15.06 -10.71
CA GLU A 163 4.72 15.75 -11.16
C GLU A 163 5.84 14.74 -11.49
N LYS A 164 6.12 13.81 -10.57
CA LYS A 164 7.20 12.83 -10.74
C LYS A 164 6.91 11.83 -11.86
N ILE A 165 5.66 11.47 -12.09
CA ILE A 165 5.30 10.57 -13.19
C ILE A 165 5.47 11.27 -14.54
N THR A 166 4.96 12.50 -14.67
CA THR A 166 5.03 13.27 -15.91
C THR A 166 6.47 13.70 -16.24
N ALA A 167 7.34 13.84 -15.23
CA ALA A 167 8.77 14.03 -15.43
C ALA A 167 9.50 12.79 -16.01
N ASN A 168 8.86 11.62 -16.05
CA ASN A 168 9.44 10.37 -16.55
C ASN A 168 8.71 9.87 -17.80
N ILE A 169 9.25 10.19 -18.98
CA ILE A 169 8.64 9.92 -20.30
C ILE A 169 8.18 8.44 -20.46
N TYR A 170 8.95 7.48 -19.95
CA TYR A 170 8.58 6.07 -20.08
C TYR A 170 7.42 5.69 -19.16
N LEU A 171 7.42 6.20 -17.93
CA LEU A 171 6.34 5.96 -16.98
C LEU A 171 5.06 6.68 -17.43
N GLU A 172 5.18 7.93 -17.87
CA GLU A 172 4.08 8.71 -18.42
C GLU A 172 3.40 8.00 -19.60
N LYS A 173 4.18 7.57 -20.59
CA LYS A 173 3.66 6.79 -21.73
C LYS A 173 3.02 5.49 -21.28
N LEU A 174 3.57 4.83 -20.26
CA LEU A 174 3.00 3.57 -19.77
C LEU A 174 1.66 3.79 -19.05
N PHE A 175 1.50 4.90 -18.32
CA PHE A 175 0.21 5.33 -17.75
C PHE A 175 -0.86 5.47 -18.84
N ILE A 176 -0.56 6.26 -19.88
CA ILE A 176 -1.47 6.48 -21.02
C ILE A 176 -1.80 5.16 -21.73
N ASN A 177 -0.78 4.34 -22.01
CA ASN A 177 -0.95 3.07 -22.70
C ASN A 177 -1.75 2.03 -21.88
N ASN A 178 -1.87 2.20 -20.57
CA ASN A 178 -2.73 1.37 -19.72
C ASN A 178 -4.12 1.99 -19.49
N GLY A 179 -4.47 3.06 -20.22
CA GLY A 179 -5.78 3.71 -20.12
C GLY A 179 -6.01 4.44 -18.80
N ILE A 180 -4.94 4.86 -18.12
CA ILE A 180 -5.02 5.62 -16.88
C ILE A 180 -5.00 7.11 -17.19
N ASP A 181 -6.05 7.83 -16.80
CA ASP A 181 -6.13 9.28 -16.94
C ASP A 181 -5.37 9.97 -15.80
N PHE A 182 -4.43 10.86 -16.14
CA PHE A 182 -3.68 11.64 -15.17
C PHE A 182 -4.54 12.58 -14.34
N ASN A 183 -5.69 13.00 -14.87
CA ASN A 183 -6.65 13.79 -14.11
C ASN A 183 -7.11 13.07 -12.85
N TRP A 184 -7.07 11.74 -12.81
CA TRP A 184 -7.43 10.97 -11.62
C TRP A 184 -6.44 11.12 -10.46
N LEU A 185 -5.25 11.68 -10.68
CA LEU A 185 -4.31 12.06 -9.60
C LEU A 185 -4.73 13.36 -8.89
N ASN A 186 -6.04 13.52 -8.73
CA ASN A 186 -6.72 14.53 -7.94
C ASN A 186 -8.07 13.94 -7.54
N ILE A 187 -8.39 13.96 -6.25
CA ILE A 187 -9.51 13.18 -5.72
C ILE A 187 -10.85 13.60 -6.28
N GLU A 188 -11.08 14.90 -6.49
CA GLU A 188 -12.33 15.43 -7.07
C GLU A 188 -12.57 14.89 -8.48
N ARG A 189 -11.51 14.56 -9.20
CA ARG A 189 -11.54 14.06 -10.57
C ARG A 189 -11.54 12.53 -10.66
N ILE A 190 -11.44 11.82 -9.53
CA ILE A 190 -11.63 10.36 -9.51
C ILE A 190 -13.11 10.05 -9.80
N PRO A 191 -13.42 9.24 -10.83
CA PRO A 191 -14.80 8.86 -11.16
C PRO A 191 -15.52 8.09 -10.04
N ASP A 192 -16.84 8.26 -9.89
CA ASP A 192 -17.64 7.56 -8.86
C ASP A 192 -17.61 6.04 -8.99
N HIS A 193 -17.55 5.53 -10.24
CA HIS A 193 -17.50 4.10 -10.54
C HIS A 193 -16.07 3.61 -10.86
N PHE A 194 -15.07 4.21 -10.23
CA PHE A 194 -13.65 3.92 -10.50
C PHE A 194 -13.32 2.42 -10.43
N ASP A 195 -13.85 1.69 -9.43
CA ASP A 195 -13.64 0.25 -9.28
C ASP A 195 -14.09 -0.55 -10.52
N LEU A 196 -15.18 -0.12 -11.19
CA LEU A 196 -15.69 -0.75 -12.42
C LEU A 196 -14.79 -0.40 -13.62
N ILE A 197 -14.39 0.86 -13.75
CA ILE A 197 -13.49 1.32 -14.81
C ILE A 197 -12.18 0.52 -14.79
N ILE A 198 -11.57 0.38 -13.61
CA ILE A 198 -10.32 -0.37 -13.45
C ILE A 198 -10.50 -1.86 -13.72
N LYS A 199 -11.65 -2.43 -13.34
CA LYS A 199 -11.98 -3.83 -13.64
C LYS A 199 -12.03 -4.06 -15.16
N ASP A 200 -12.66 -3.15 -15.91
CA ASP A 200 -12.77 -3.25 -17.36
C ASP A 200 -11.41 -3.09 -18.06
N ILE A 201 -10.58 -2.15 -17.60
CA ILE A 201 -9.18 -1.99 -18.05
C ILE A 201 -8.40 -3.30 -17.89
N LYS A 202 -8.51 -3.95 -16.71
CA LYS A 202 -7.84 -5.24 -16.46
C LYS A 202 -8.38 -6.38 -17.34
N ASN A 203 -9.68 -6.40 -17.62
CA ASN A 203 -10.31 -7.40 -18.49
C ASN A 203 -9.81 -7.29 -19.94
N GLN A 204 -9.48 -6.08 -20.40
CA GLN A 204 -8.88 -5.83 -21.71
C GLN A 204 -7.40 -6.24 -21.80
N GLY A 205 -6.79 -6.65 -20.68
CA GLY A 205 -5.40 -7.13 -20.64
C GLY A 205 -4.38 -6.10 -20.17
N PHE A 206 -4.79 -4.88 -19.86
CA PHE A 206 -3.94 -3.86 -19.26
C PHE A 206 -3.65 -4.15 -17.78
N LEU A 207 -2.65 -3.47 -17.21
CA LEU A 207 -2.23 -3.60 -15.82
C LEU A 207 -1.74 -5.01 -15.40
N LYS A 208 -1.43 -5.89 -16.37
CA LYS A 208 -0.95 -7.28 -16.18
C LYS A 208 0.57 -7.41 -16.23
#